data_AF-A0A1V3WLY2-F1
#
_entry.id   AF-A0A1V3WLY2-F1
#
_cell.length_a   1.000
_cell.length_b   1.000
_cell.length_c   1.000
_cell.angle_alpha   90.00
_cell.angle_beta   90.00
_cell.angle_gamma   90.00
#
_symmetry.space_group_name_H-M   'P 1'
#
loop_
_entity.id
_entity.type
_entity.pdbx_description
1 polymer ?
#
loop_
_entity_poly.entity_id
_entity_poly.type
_entity_poly.pdbx_seq_one_letter_code
_entity_poly.pdbx_strand_id
1 'polypeptide(L)'
;MLNVGTAHLGEFGSREAIARTKSELPQAVPQSGVVILNADDPAVAAMAEVTAARVVRVSRGSTGDVWAGRCRWMSWPGRSSPCTRVLPRPKSG
;
A
#
# COMPACT_ATOMS: atom_id res chain seq x y z
N MET A 1 0.78 4.04 3.62
CA MET A 1 -0.22 3.17 4.28
C MET A 1 -0.17 1.77 3.68
N LEU A 2 -0.28 0.74 4.54
CA LEU A 2 -0.14 -0.65 4.12
C LEU A 2 -1.46 -1.42 4.07
N ASN A 3 -2.35 -1.21 5.04
CA ASN A 3 -3.65 -1.85 5.09
C ASN A 3 -4.64 -1.05 5.94
N VAL A 4 -5.92 -1.37 5.78
CA VAL A 4 -6.98 -1.10 6.74
C VAL A 4 -7.50 -2.42 7.28
N GLY A 5 -6.91 -2.87 8.39
CA GLY A 5 -7.36 -4.04 9.14
C GLY A 5 -8.53 -3.75 10.09
N THR A 6 -8.88 -4.76 10.89
CA THR A 6 -9.95 -4.69 11.91
C THR A 6 -9.42 -4.39 13.32
N ALA A 7 -8.11 -4.15 13.47
CA ALA A 7 -7.57 -3.65 14.73
C ALA A 7 -8.31 -2.35 15.09
N HIS A 8 -8.75 -2.24 16.35
CA HIS A 8 -9.57 -1.14 16.87
C HIS A 8 -11.03 -1.10 16.38
N LEU A 9 -11.57 -2.19 15.85
CA LEU A 9 -12.99 -2.22 15.45
C LEU A 9 -13.94 -1.90 16.63
N GLY A 10 -13.60 -2.32 17.86
CA GLY A 10 -14.39 -1.98 19.05
C GLY A 10 -14.38 -0.51 19.45
N GLU A 11 -13.36 0.25 19.02
CA GLU A 11 -13.19 1.69 19.34
C GLU A 11 -13.75 2.59 18.22
N PHE A 12 -13.57 2.18 16.96
CA PHE A 12 -14.03 2.94 15.79
C PHE A 12 -15.39 2.50 15.24
N GLY A 13 -15.94 1.37 15.69
CA GLY A 13 -17.26 0.87 15.32
C GLY A 13 -17.36 0.21 13.93
N SER A 14 -16.61 0.68 12.93
CA SER A 14 -16.58 0.06 11.60
C SER A 14 -15.22 0.16 10.90
N ARG A 15 -15.01 -0.69 9.88
CA ARG A 15 -13.78 -0.66 9.07
C ARG A 15 -13.69 0.61 8.22
N GLU A 16 -14.83 1.15 7.81
CA GLU A 16 -14.95 2.41 7.08
C GLU A 16 -14.56 3.59 7.96
N ALA A 17 -14.93 3.56 9.25
CA ALA A 17 -14.48 4.55 10.22
C ALA A 17 -12.97 4.48 10.43
N ILE A 18 -12.41 3.27 10.57
CA ILE A 18 -10.95 3.08 10.63
C ILE A 18 -10.26 3.63 9.37
N ALA A 19 -10.81 3.35 8.18
CA ALA A 19 -10.26 3.86 6.92
C ALA A 19 -10.27 5.39 6.88
N ARG A 20 -11.38 6.02 7.30
CA ARG A 20 -11.52 7.48 7.37
C ARG A 20 -10.48 8.08 8.29
N THR A 21 -10.37 7.60 9.52
CA THR A 21 -9.37 8.12 10.49
C THR A 21 -7.94 7.90 9.98
N LYS A 22 -7.63 6.72 9.44
CA LYS A 22 -6.31 6.46 8.85
C LYS A 22 -6.00 7.37 7.65
N SER A 23 -7.01 7.92 6.98
CA SER A 23 -6.83 8.84 5.84
C SER A 23 -6.36 10.23 6.26
N GLU A 24 -6.46 10.59 7.55
CA GLU A 24 -5.92 11.85 8.07
C GLU A 24 -4.40 11.92 7.91
N LEU A 25 -3.70 10.78 8.00
CA LEU A 25 -2.25 10.71 7.85
C LEU A 25 -1.77 11.09 6.43
N PRO A 26 -2.26 10.49 5.33
CA PRO A 26 -1.91 10.93 3.98
C PRO A 26 -2.44 12.34 3.65
N GLN A 27 -3.57 12.78 4.22
CA GLN A 27 -4.08 14.14 4.07
C GLN A 27 -3.14 15.21 4.65
N ALA A 28 -2.48 14.90 5.77
CA ALA A 28 -1.56 15.82 6.43
C ALA A 28 -0.22 16.01 5.70
N VAL A 29 0.07 15.20 4.67
CA VAL A 29 1.32 15.30 3.91
C VAL A 29 1.22 16.50 2.94
N PRO A 30 2.19 17.45 2.98
CA PRO A 30 2.21 18.59 2.06
C PRO A 30 2.29 18.16 0.59
N GLN A 31 1.86 19.04 -0.33
CA GLN A 31 1.91 18.79 -1.77
C GLN A 31 3.32 18.45 -2.29
N SER A 32 4.36 19.00 -1.66
CA SER A 32 5.78 18.71 -1.98
C SER A 32 6.25 17.33 -1.49
N GLY A 33 5.46 16.66 -0.65
CA GLY A 33 5.75 15.35 -0.08
C GLY A 33 5.31 14.18 -0.97
N VAL A 34 5.55 12.97 -0.47
CA VAL A 34 5.19 11.71 -1.13
C VAL A 34 4.44 10.81 -0.17
N VAL A 35 3.33 10.24 -0.64
CA VAL A 35 2.55 9.23 0.07
C VAL A 35 2.67 7.90 -0.66
N ILE A 36 3.15 6.87 0.06
CA ILE A 36 3.24 5.50 -0.47
C ILE A 36 1.99 4.72 -0.04
N LEU A 37 1.21 4.24 -0.99
CA LEU A 37 -0.06 3.53 -0.76
C LEU A 37 -0.02 2.12 -1.33
N ASN A 38 -0.49 1.14 -0.56
CA ASN A 38 -0.73 -0.21 -1.06
C ASN A 38 -1.96 -0.24 -1.98
N ALA A 39 -1.77 -0.54 -3.26
CA ALA A 39 -2.85 -0.63 -4.23
C ALA A 39 -3.66 -1.94 -4.14
N ASP A 40 -3.16 -2.96 -3.42
CA ASP A 40 -3.85 -4.23 -3.27
C ASP A 40 -4.97 -4.18 -2.20
N ASP A 41 -5.03 -3.14 -1.37
CA ASP A 41 -6.11 -2.91 -0.40
C ASP A 41 -7.02 -1.77 -0.90
N PRO A 42 -8.27 -2.04 -1.31
CA PRO A 42 -9.17 -1.02 -1.86
C PRO A 42 -9.39 0.18 -0.93
N ALA A 43 -9.43 -0.04 0.39
CA ALA A 43 -9.63 1.04 1.36
C ALA A 43 -8.40 1.95 1.43
N VAL A 44 -7.19 1.40 1.26
CA VAL A 44 -5.95 2.18 1.16
C VAL A 44 -5.84 2.86 -0.20
N ALA A 45 -6.21 2.18 -1.28
CA ALA A 45 -6.16 2.72 -2.64
C ALA A 45 -7.02 3.97 -2.79
N ALA A 46 -8.21 3.98 -2.17
CA ALA A 46 -9.10 5.13 -2.15
C ALA A 46 -8.52 6.37 -1.44
N MET A 47 -7.52 6.21 -0.56
CA MET A 47 -6.88 7.35 0.13
C MET A 47 -6.11 8.27 -0.83
N ALA A 48 -5.81 7.79 -2.05
CA ALA A 48 -5.19 8.62 -3.08
C ALA A 48 -6.05 9.83 -3.47
N GLU A 49 -7.38 9.71 -3.36
CA GLU A 49 -8.34 10.76 -3.74
C GLU A 49 -8.40 11.92 -2.74
N VAL A 50 -7.82 11.73 -1.55
CA VAL A 50 -7.93 12.70 -0.45
C VAL A 50 -6.60 13.33 -0.05
N THR A 51 -5.51 13.07 -0.77
CA THR A 51 -4.21 13.71 -0.50
C THR A 51 -3.79 14.61 -1.67
N ALA A 52 -3.20 15.75 -1.36
CA ALA A 52 -2.59 16.64 -2.35
C ALA A 52 -1.15 16.25 -2.70
N ALA A 53 -0.54 15.35 -1.91
CA ALA A 53 0.83 14.89 -2.11
C ALA A 53 0.95 13.96 -3.33
N ARG A 54 2.17 13.80 -3.84
CA ARG A 54 2.43 12.81 -4.88
C ARG A 54 2.19 11.40 -4.34
N VAL A 55 1.34 10.64 -5.01
CA VAL A 55 1.06 9.23 -4.66
C VAL A 55 2.01 8.30 -5.41
N VAL A 56 2.63 7.37 -4.68
CA VAL A 56 3.34 6.21 -5.23
C VAL A 56 2.63 4.94 -4.78
N ARG A 57 2.16 4.15 -5.73
CA ARG A 57 1.43 2.91 -5.47
C ARG A 57 2.37 1.71 -5.45
N VAL A 58 2.30 0.92 -4.38
CA VAL A 58 2.98 -0.37 -4.27
C VAL A 58 1.98 -1.52 -4.37
N SER A 59 2.34 -2.62 -5.02
CA SER A 59 1.45 -3.79 -5.19
C SER A 59 2.20 -5.11 -5.30
N ARG A 60 1.50 -6.22 -5.10
CA ARG A 60 2.02 -7.56 -5.43
C ARG A 60 1.79 -7.92 -6.89
N GLY A 61 0.77 -7.35 -7.52
CA GLY A 61 0.52 -7.46 -8.97
C GLY A 61 1.12 -6.29 -9.75
N SER A 62 1.06 -6.32 -11.08
CA SER A 62 1.63 -5.26 -11.95
C SER A 62 0.75 -3.99 -12.08
N THR A 63 -0.06 -3.69 -11.07
CA THR A 63 -1.07 -2.60 -11.10
C THR A 63 -0.59 -1.32 -10.41
N GLY A 64 0.45 -1.38 -9.58
CA GLY A 64 1.08 -0.23 -8.93
C GLY A 64 2.23 0.40 -9.72
N ASP A 65 2.77 1.50 -9.20
CA ASP A 65 3.98 2.14 -9.73
C ASP A 65 5.24 1.31 -9.46
N VAL A 66 5.21 0.55 -8.36
CA VAL A 66 6.27 -0.37 -7.93
C VAL A 66 5.61 -1.68 -7.52
N TRP A 67 6.07 -2.81 -8.06
CA TRP A 67 5.50 -4.11 -7.69
C TRP A 67 6.54 -5.19 -7.48
N ALA A 68 6.12 -6.22 -6.74
CA ALA A 68 6.85 -7.47 -6.65
C ALA A 68 6.72 -8.26 -7.96
N GLY A 69 7.84 -8.57 -8.61
CA GLY A 69 7.91 -9.60 -9.64
C GLY A 69 7.67 -11.00 -9.05
N ARG A 70 7.89 -12.05 -9.86
CA ARG A 70 7.71 -13.45 -9.42
C ARG A 70 8.48 -13.75 -8.14
N CYS A 71 7.76 -13.89 -7.03
CA CYS A 71 8.28 -14.38 -5.77
C CYS A 71 8.18 -15.90 -5.75
N ARG A 72 9.30 -16.57 -5.42
CA ARG A 72 9.30 -17.99 -5.08
C ARG A 72 9.92 -18.16 -3.71
N TRP A 73 9.48 -19.19 -3.00
CA TRP A 73 10.18 -19.65 -1.82
C TRP A 73 11.55 -20.18 -2.25
N MET A 74 12.60 -19.68 -1.62
CA MET A 74 13.88 -20.38 -1.64
C MET A 74 13.84 -21.45 -0.55
N SER A 75 14.11 -22.69 -0.93
CA SER A 75 14.34 -23.77 0.03
C SER A 75 15.72 -23.57 0.67
N TRP A 76 15.74 -23.12 1.92
CA TRP A 76 16.91 -23.19 2.79
C TRP A 76 16.66 -24.35 3.76
N PRO A 77 17.59 -25.30 3.98
CA PRO A 77 17.44 -26.30 5.04
C PRO A 77 16.99 -25.64 6.36
N GLY A 78 15.77 -25.96 6.79
CA GLY A 78 15.19 -25.50 8.04
C GLY A 78 14.38 -24.20 8.01
N ARG A 79 14.39 -23.38 6.95
CA ARG A 79 13.50 -22.19 6.82
C ARG A 79 13.15 -21.85 5.38
N SER A 80 11.92 -21.39 5.15
CA SER A 80 11.52 -20.78 3.88
C SER A 80 11.50 -19.25 4.02
N SER A 81 12.24 -18.54 3.17
CA SER A 81 12.17 -17.07 3.03
C SER A 81 11.84 -16.70 1.58
N PRO A 82 10.94 -15.72 1.34
CA PRO A 82 10.61 -15.29 -0.01
C PRO A 82 11.72 -14.37 -0.55
N CYS A 83 12.22 -14.66 -1.75
CA CYS A 83 13.10 -13.73 -2.47
C CYS A 83 12.28 -12.95 -3.50
N THR A 84 12.21 -11.63 -3.33
CA THR A 84 11.37 -10.74 -4.13
C THR A 84 12.24 -9.86 -5.02
N ARG A 85 11.98 -9.84 -6.33
CA ARG A 85 12.55 -8.84 -7.25
C ARG A 85 11.53 -7.72 -7.43
N VAL A 86 11.88 -6.47 -7.12
CA VAL A 86 11.00 -5.31 -7.28
C VAL A 86 11.16 -4.72 -8.70
N LEU A 87 10.05 -4.43 -9.37
CA LEU A 87 10.01 -3.88 -10.73
C LEU A 87 9.25 -2.54 -10.74
N PRO A 88 9.79 -1.48 -11.37
CA PRO A 88 9.09 -0.20 -11.56
C PRO A 88 8.21 -0.21 -12.82
N ARG A 89 7.19 0.66 -12.86
CA ARG A 89 6.34 0.84 -14.04
C ARG A 89 7.14 1.39 -15.22
N PRO A 90 7.09 0.76 -16.41
CA PRO A 90 7.70 1.35 -17.60
C PRO A 90 7.02 2.70 -17.88
N LYS A 91 7.83 3.74 -18.12
CA LYS A 91 7.29 5.03 -18.54
C LYS A 91 6.63 4.85 -19.91
N SER A 92 5.35 5.17 -20.03
CA SER A 92 4.70 5.33 -21.33
C SER A 92 5.38 6.49 -22.06
N GLY A 93 5.96 6.20 -23.22
CA GLY A 93 6.47 7.20 -24.14
C GLY A 93 5.35 7.96 -24.82
#